data_AF-A0A8D8VJP6-F1
#
_entry.id   AF-A0A8D8VJP6-F1
#
_cell.length_a   1.000
_cell.length_b   1.000
_cell.length_c   1.000
_cell.angle_alpha   90.00
_cell.angle_beta   90.00
_cell.angle_gamma   90.00
#
_symmetry.space_group_name_H-M   'P 1'
#
loop_
_entity.id
_entity.type
_entity.pdbx_description
1 polymer ?
#
loop_
_entity_poly.entity_id
_entity_poly.type
_entity_poly.pdbx_seq_one_letter_code
_entity_poly.pdbx_strand_id
1 'polypeptide(L)'
;MREHKCYPDNTNMKEVMDFYFQVGLPAKSGVSGTMLIVVPNTMGIALWSPPLDPLGNSCRGVQFCEELVKTFNFHKYDNLRHASNKIDPRRHRFSSIGYSIVTLLFNAAAGNLTALRRFKVSGLDMSLSDYDGRTALHLAAAEGHEECVQFLIECGVDIDVKDRWGKTPLDEAKTFGHEQIIQMLSNVSEKSRSADSTREKSSSNSSEKHSSFNLPKIH
;
A
#
# COMPACT_ATOMS: atom_id res chain seq x y z
N MET A 1 30.23 7.90 29.18
CA MET A 1 31.05 8.54 28.12
C MET A 1 30.93 10.07 28.08
N ARG A 2 29.73 10.65 28.29
CA ARG A 2 29.56 12.12 28.37
C ARG A 2 30.32 12.76 29.55
N GLU A 3 30.29 12.09 30.71
CA GLU A 3 31.02 12.52 31.91
C GLU A 3 32.54 12.41 31.79
N HIS A 4 33.03 11.64 30.81
CA HIS A 4 34.47 11.40 30.60
C HIS A 4 35.06 12.19 29.43
N LYS A 5 34.33 13.18 28.86
CA LYS A 5 34.78 14.01 27.72
C LYS A 5 35.31 13.21 26.52
N CYS A 6 34.77 12.01 26.27
CA CYS A 6 35.21 11.16 25.17
C CYS A 6 34.71 11.60 23.80
N TYR A 7 34.05 12.76 23.71
CA TYR A 7 33.48 13.30 22.48
C TYR A 7 33.93 14.75 22.27
N PRO A 8 34.05 15.22 21.02
CA PRO A 8 34.40 16.61 20.72
C PRO A 8 33.43 17.58 21.39
N ASP A 9 33.93 18.72 21.87
CA ASP A 9 33.21 19.66 22.74
C ASP A 9 31.87 20.20 22.17
N ASN A 10 31.63 20.04 20.85
CA ASN A 10 30.41 20.49 20.15
C ASN A 10 29.50 19.35 19.67
N THR A 11 29.64 18.12 20.18
CA THR A 11 28.82 16.99 19.71
C THR A 11 27.53 16.82 20.50
N ASN A 12 26.40 16.92 19.80
CA ASN A 12 25.09 16.60 20.34
C ASN A 12 24.90 15.08 20.35
N MET A 13 25.02 14.45 21.52
CA MET A 13 24.85 13.00 21.68
C MET A 13 23.48 12.48 21.25
N LYS A 14 22.46 13.36 21.18
CA LYS A 14 21.17 13.01 20.59
C LYS A 14 21.31 12.70 19.10
N GLU A 15 21.93 13.60 18.32
CA GLU A 15 22.10 13.45 16.87
C GLU A 15 22.90 12.17 16.49
N VAL A 16 23.93 11.85 17.27
CA VAL A 16 24.74 10.63 17.04
C VAL A 16 23.93 9.36 17.28
N MET A 17 23.10 9.34 18.32
CA MET A 17 22.21 8.21 18.61
C MET A 17 21.01 8.18 17.64
N ASP A 18 20.54 9.35 17.20
CA ASP A 18 19.44 9.49 16.25
C ASP A 18 19.78 8.82 14.92
N PHE A 19 21.01 8.97 14.40
CA PHE A 19 21.42 8.24 13.19
C PHE A 19 21.35 6.72 13.36
N TYR A 20 21.78 6.20 14.52
CA TYR A 20 21.70 4.76 14.81
C TYR A 20 20.26 4.26 14.90
N PHE A 21 19.36 5.03 15.52
CA PHE A 21 17.94 4.67 15.64
C PHE A 21 17.14 4.90 14.35
N GLN A 22 17.52 5.86 13.52
CA GLN A 22 16.83 6.18 12.26
C GLN A 22 17.24 5.25 11.13
N VAL A 23 18.54 4.93 11.01
CA VAL A 23 19.04 4.08 9.93
C VAL A 23 19.06 2.61 10.34
N GLY A 24 19.42 2.29 11.59
CA GLY A 24 19.42 0.93 12.11
C GLY A 24 20.39 -0.04 11.43
N LEU A 25 21.18 0.43 10.44
CA LEU A 25 22.17 -0.34 9.72
C LEU A 25 23.56 -0.17 10.35
N PRO A 26 24.34 -1.25 10.48
CA PRO A 26 25.74 -1.14 10.85
C PRO A 26 26.52 -0.38 9.77
N ALA A 27 27.07 0.78 10.12
CA ALA A 27 27.85 1.61 9.22
C ALA A 27 29.08 2.22 9.92
N LYS A 28 30.12 2.52 9.13
CA LYS A 28 31.31 3.24 9.59
C LYS A 28 31.72 4.29 8.56
N SER A 29 31.82 5.55 8.99
CA SER A 29 32.41 6.64 8.20
C SER A 29 33.91 6.77 8.47
N GLY A 30 34.65 7.10 7.41
CA GLY A 30 36.03 7.55 7.43
C GLY A 30 36.15 9.03 7.04
N VAL A 31 37.18 9.69 7.54
CA VAL A 31 37.47 11.12 7.29
C VAL A 31 37.84 11.42 5.84
N SER A 32 38.13 10.40 5.03
CA SER A 32 38.31 10.51 3.57
C SER A 32 37.00 10.76 2.81
N GLY A 33 35.86 10.82 3.52
CA GLY A 33 34.52 10.87 2.93
C GLY A 33 33.97 9.50 2.53
N THR A 34 34.68 8.41 2.83
CA THR A 34 34.23 7.04 2.56
C THR A 34 33.32 6.56 3.69
N MET A 35 32.14 6.04 3.36
CA MET A 35 31.21 5.43 4.30
C MET A 35 30.93 3.98 3.89
N LEU A 36 31.20 3.05 4.80
CA LEU A 36 30.91 1.63 4.63
C LEU A 36 29.61 1.29 5.36
N ILE A 37 28.66 0.67 4.67
CA ILE A 37 27.36 0.26 5.20
C ILE A 37 27.20 -1.23 4.94
N VAL A 38 26.74 -1.98 5.93
CA VAL A 38 26.48 -3.41 5.80
C VAL A 38 24.99 -3.66 6.02
N VAL A 39 24.36 -4.34 5.07
CA VAL A 39 23.02 -4.92 5.22
C VAL A 39 23.23 -6.42 5.44
N PRO A 40 23.13 -6.91 6.69
CA PRO A 40 23.44 -8.30 7.02
C PRO A 40 22.67 -9.28 6.12
N ASN A 41 23.35 -10.35 5.68
CA ASN A 41 22.79 -11.40 4.82
C ASN A 41 22.24 -10.92 3.46
N THR A 42 22.50 -9.67 3.08
CA THR A 42 21.94 -9.08 1.86
C THR A 42 23.01 -8.46 0.98
N MET A 43 23.71 -7.43 1.45
CA MET A 43 24.75 -6.74 0.69
C MET A 43 25.66 -5.88 1.58
N GLY A 44 26.82 -5.47 1.03
CA GLY A 44 27.64 -4.40 1.59
C GLY A 44 27.78 -3.27 0.57
N ILE A 45 27.64 -2.02 1.02
CA ILE A 45 27.70 -0.82 0.18
C ILE A 45 28.83 0.07 0.69
N ALA A 46 29.65 0.58 -0.21
CA ALA A 46 30.63 1.62 0.06
C ALA A 46 30.29 2.87 -0.73
N LEU A 47 30.08 3.99 -0.04
CA LEU A 47 29.84 5.30 -0.63
C LEU A 47 31.08 6.16 -0.43
N TRP A 48 31.34 7.03 -1.40
CA TRP A 48 32.40 8.01 -1.27
C TRP A 48 31.85 9.38 -1.65
N SER A 49 31.92 10.31 -0.69
CA SER A 49 31.57 11.71 -0.88
C SER A 49 32.48 12.54 0.04
N PRO A 50 33.46 13.27 -0.54
CA PRO A 50 34.43 14.06 0.23
C PRO A 50 33.87 15.11 1.19
N PRO A 51 32.75 15.80 0.90
CA PRO A 51 32.18 16.77 1.84
C PRO A 51 31.72 16.09 3.14
N LEU A 52 32.23 16.60 4.27
CA LEU A 52 31.96 16.07 5.60
C LEU A 52 30.99 16.98 6.35
N ASP A 53 30.14 16.35 7.13
CA ASP A 53 29.31 16.99 8.15
C ASP A 53 30.19 17.40 9.38
N PRO A 54 29.78 18.32 10.27
CA PRO A 54 30.55 18.71 11.45
C PRO A 54 30.94 17.54 12.37
N LEU A 55 30.20 16.42 12.29
CA LEU A 55 30.49 15.17 13.01
C LEU A 55 31.57 14.30 12.35
N GLY A 56 32.12 14.70 11.20
CA GLY A 56 33.14 13.96 10.45
C GLY A 56 32.58 12.79 9.61
N ASN A 57 31.25 12.74 9.45
CA ASN A 57 30.58 11.78 8.57
C ASN A 57 30.46 12.34 7.15
N SER A 58 30.42 11.46 6.15
CA SER A 58 30.11 11.90 4.77
C SER A 58 28.65 12.37 4.68
N CYS A 59 28.42 13.63 4.28
CA CYS A 59 27.07 14.22 4.27
C CYS A 59 26.11 13.46 3.35
N ARG A 60 26.56 13.13 2.13
CA ARG A 60 25.77 12.38 1.14
C ARG A 60 25.61 10.91 1.54
N GLY A 61 26.59 10.35 2.25
CA GLY A 61 26.51 8.98 2.78
C GLY A 61 25.39 8.84 3.81
N VAL A 62 25.27 9.79 4.73
CA VAL A 62 24.18 9.85 5.72
C VAL A 62 22.83 9.99 5.02
N GLN A 63 22.70 10.97 4.10
CA GLN A 63 21.46 11.18 3.36
C GLN A 63 21.02 9.92 2.60
N PHE A 64 21.95 9.26 1.91
CA PHE A 64 21.66 8.02 1.20
C PHE A 64 21.16 6.91 2.14
N CYS A 65 21.76 6.77 3.33
CA CYS A 65 21.31 5.79 4.32
C CYS A 65 19.85 6.02 4.74
N GLU A 66 19.47 7.27 4.97
CA GLU A 66 18.10 7.61 5.33
C GLU A 66 17.12 7.33 4.19
N GLU A 67 17.47 7.70 2.96
CA GLU A 67 16.65 7.43 1.78
C GLU A 67 16.50 5.92 1.56
N LEU A 68 17.58 5.16 1.70
CA LEU A 68 17.58 3.70 1.55
C LEU A 68 16.60 3.03 2.52
N VAL A 69 16.59 3.45 3.80
CA VAL A 69 15.73 2.86 4.84
C VAL A 69 14.27 3.35 4.74
N LYS A 70 14.05 4.52 4.13
CA LYS A 70 12.70 5.01 3.79
C LYS A 70 12.10 4.22 2.63
N THR A 71 12.89 3.84 1.63
CA THR A 71 12.40 3.11 0.45
C THR A 71 12.37 1.59 0.64
N PHE A 72 13.34 1.03 1.36
CA PHE A 72 13.51 -0.42 1.53
C PHE A 72 13.35 -0.84 2.99
N ASN A 73 12.91 -2.08 3.20
CA ASN A 73 12.72 -2.66 4.53
C ASN A 73 14.04 -3.18 5.16
N PHE A 74 15.12 -2.41 5.05
CA PHE A 74 16.44 -2.81 5.54
C PHE A 74 16.72 -2.43 7.00
N HIS A 75 15.84 -1.68 7.64
CA HIS A 75 16.02 -1.33 9.04
C HIS A 75 16.04 -2.60 9.90
N LYS A 76 17.00 -2.71 10.83
CA LYS A 76 17.17 -3.91 11.68
C LYS A 76 15.90 -4.27 12.47
N TYR A 77 15.10 -3.25 12.78
CA TYR A 77 13.83 -3.38 13.51
C TYR A 77 12.60 -3.17 12.60
N ASP A 78 12.74 -3.27 11.28
CA ASP A 78 11.59 -3.21 10.36
C ASP A 78 10.79 -4.52 10.34
N ASN A 79 9.50 -4.42 10.01
CA ASN A 79 8.62 -5.57 9.92
C ASN A 79 8.74 -6.26 8.54
N LEU A 80 9.10 -7.55 8.54
CA LEU A 80 9.21 -8.33 7.29
C LEU A 80 7.87 -8.79 6.71
N ARG A 81 6.80 -8.76 7.52
CA ARG A 81 5.49 -9.33 7.18
C ARG A 81 4.39 -8.29 6.93
N HIS A 82 4.41 -7.19 7.66
CA HIS A 82 3.32 -6.20 7.69
C HIS A 82 3.81 -4.75 7.57
N ALA A 83 5.00 -4.53 7.01
CA ALA A 83 5.49 -3.17 6.83
C ALA A 83 4.79 -2.45 5.67
N SER A 84 4.60 -1.16 5.90
CA SER A 84 4.35 -0.01 5.01
C SER A 84 4.80 -0.18 3.55
N ASN A 85 4.46 0.78 2.69
CA ASN A 85 4.79 0.92 1.25
C ASN A 85 6.29 0.78 0.83
N LYS A 86 7.15 0.21 1.67
CA LYS A 86 8.54 -0.13 1.46
C LYS A 86 8.70 -1.40 0.64
N ILE A 87 9.80 -1.46 -0.09
CA ILE A 87 10.12 -2.55 -1.01
C ILE A 87 11.05 -3.54 -0.29
N ASP A 88 10.77 -4.85 -0.39
CA ASP A 88 11.72 -5.90 -0.03
C ASP A 88 12.40 -6.44 -1.29
N PRO A 89 13.69 -6.15 -1.51
CA PRO A 89 14.40 -6.57 -2.72
C PRO A 89 14.75 -8.06 -2.72
N ARG A 90 14.60 -8.77 -1.59
CA ARG A 90 14.80 -10.23 -1.55
C ARG A 90 13.60 -10.96 -2.16
N ARG A 91 12.43 -10.32 -2.23
CA ARG A 91 11.25 -10.87 -2.88
C ARG A 91 11.22 -10.42 -4.33
N HIS A 92 11.08 -11.38 -5.25
CA HIS A 92 10.87 -11.04 -6.65
C HIS A 92 9.52 -10.32 -6.80
N ARG A 93 9.50 -9.13 -7.43
CA ARG A 93 8.32 -8.24 -7.49
C ARG A 93 7.06 -8.96 -8.01
N PHE A 94 7.22 -9.76 -9.06
CA PHE A 94 6.12 -10.53 -9.66
C PHE A 94 5.66 -11.69 -8.77
N SER A 95 6.56 -12.25 -7.97
CA SER A 95 6.22 -13.34 -7.05
C SER A 95 5.41 -12.84 -5.87
N SER A 96 5.74 -11.68 -5.28
CA SER A 96 5.02 -11.18 -4.10
C SER A 96 3.60 -10.74 -4.40
N ILE A 97 3.40 -9.99 -5.49
CA ILE A 97 2.07 -9.49 -5.86
C ILE A 97 1.21 -10.66 -6.34
N GLY A 98 1.70 -11.45 -7.31
CA GLY A 98 0.97 -12.62 -7.82
C GLY A 98 0.59 -13.61 -6.72
N TYR A 99 1.52 -13.92 -5.80
CA TYR A 99 1.24 -14.80 -4.68
C TYR A 99 0.15 -14.24 -3.76
N SER A 100 0.15 -12.93 -3.47
CA SER A 100 -0.89 -12.31 -2.64
C SER A 100 -2.27 -12.36 -3.31
N ILE A 101 -2.33 -12.16 -4.63
CA ILE A 101 -3.57 -12.25 -5.41
C ILE A 101 -4.11 -13.67 -5.38
N VAL A 102 -3.29 -14.65 -5.76
CA VAL A 102 -3.69 -16.07 -5.76
C VAL A 102 -4.11 -16.52 -4.37
N THR A 103 -3.39 -16.11 -3.32
CA THR A 103 -3.75 -16.44 -1.94
C THR A 103 -5.09 -15.81 -1.54
N LEU A 104 -5.34 -14.55 -1.89
CA LEU A 104 -6.62 -13.87 -1.63
C LEU A 104 -7.77 -14.62 -2.32
N LEU A 105 -7.62 -14.90 -3.60
CA LEU A 105 -8.61 -15.56 -4.45
C LEU A 105 -8.92 -16.99 -3.97
N PHE A 106 -7.90 -17.77 -3.65
CA PHE A 106 -8.07 -19.12 -3.13
C PHE A 106 -8.82 -19.13 -1.79
N ASN A 107 -8.55 -18.18 -0.90
CA ASN A 107 -9.28 -18.08 0.37
C ASN A 107 -10.74 -17.65 0.17
N ALA A 108 -11.02 -16.80 -0.83
CA ALA A 108 -12.39 -16.42 -1.19
C ALA A 108 -13.17 -17.62 -1.77
N ALA A 109 -12.53 -18.40 -2.65
CA ALA A 109 -13.11 -19.62 -3.21
C ALA A 109 -13.33 -20.71 -2.13
N ALA A 110 -12.47 -20.78 -1.11
CA ALA A 110 -12.65 -21.72 0.00
C ALA A 110 -13.65 -21.25 1.08
N GLY A 111 -14.16 -20.02 0.98
CA GLY A 111 -15.09 -19.45 1.96
C GLY A 111 -14.45 -19.03 3.29
N ASN A 112 -13.13 -18.80 3.33
CA ASN A 112 -12.43 -18.47 4.56
C ASN A 112 -12.55 -16.97 4.92
N LEU A 113 -13.65 -16.61 5.58
CA LEU A 113 -13.91 -15.25 6.06
C LEU A 113 -12.80 -14.72 6.99
N THR A 114 -12.24 -15.59 7.84
CA THR A 114 -11.21 -15.17 8.80
C THR A 114 -9.93 -14.71 8.10
N ALA A 115 -9.55 -15.36 7.01
CA ALA A 115 -8.42 -14.96 6.18
C ALA A 115 -8.70 -13.64 5.46
N LEU A 116 -9.89 -13.46 4.89
CA LEU A 116 -10.29 -12.21 4.24
C LEU A 116 -10.25 -11.01 5.21
N ARG A 117 -10.74 -11.20 6.45
CA ARG A 117 -10.65 -10.17 7.50
C ARG A 117 -9.20 -9.81 7.83
N ARG A 118 -8.32 -10.81 7.95
CA ARG A 118 -6.89 -10.59 8.17
C ARG A 118 -6.24 -9.83 7.01
N PHE A 119 -6.60 -10.14 5.77
CA PHE A 119 -6.10 -9.42 4.60
C PHE A 119 -6.52 -7.96 4.60
N LYS A 120 -7.78 -7.66 4.93
CA LYS A 120 -8.27 -6.29 5.06
C LYS A 120 -7.51 -5.51 6.15
N VAL A 121 -7.28 -6.13 7.31
CA VAL A 121 -6.49 -5.51 8.40
C VAL A 121 -5.04 -5.30 7.99
N SER A 122 -4.46 -6.19 7.19
CA SER A 122 -3.10 -6.04 6.68
C SER A 122 -2.94 -4.96 5.60
N GLY A 123 -4.04 -4.34 5.16
CA GLY A 123 -4.02 -3.32 4.11
C GLY A 123 -3.87 -3.90 2.70
N LEU A 124 -4.17 -5.19 2.51
CA LEU A 124 -4.21 -5.78 1.17
C LEU A 124 -5.38 -5.16 0.39
N ASP A 125 -5.12 -4.78 -0.86
CA ASP A 125 -6.17 -4.35 -1.76
C ASP A 125 -7.05 -5.55 -2.14
N MET A 126 -8.35 -5.44 -1.89
CA MET A 126 -9.33 -6.49 -2.13
C MET A 126 -9.86 -6.45 -3.57
N SER A 127 -9.55 -5.39 -4.34
CA SER A 127 -9.91 -5.23 -5.74
C SER A 127 -8.97 -5.95 -6.71
N LEU A 128 -7.97 -6.67 -6.20
CA LEU A 128 -7.00 -7.35 -7.04
C LEU A 128 -7.64 -8.49 -7.85
N SER A 129 -7.21 -8.62 -9.10
CA SER A 129 -7.71 -9.60 -10.05
C SER A 129 -6.63 -10.56 -10.54
N ASP A 130 -7.02 -11.78 -10.89
CA ASP A 130 -6.12 -12.76 -11.51
C ASP A 130 -5.83 -12.44 -12.99
N TYR A 131 -5.04 -13.31 -13.64
CA TYR A 131 -4.78 -13.27 -15.08
C TYR A 131 -6.06 -13.32 -15.94
N ASP A 132 -7.16 -13.90 -15.43
CA ASP A 132 -8.46 -13.94 -16.09
C ASP A 132 -9.33 -12.70 -15.84
N GLY A 133 -8.85 -11.71 -15.07
CA GLY A 133 -9.66 -10.57 -14.63
C GLY A 133 -10.58 -10.88 -13.44
N ARG A 134 -10.58 -12.13 -12.96
CA ARG A 134 -11.38 -12.58 -11.81
C ARG A 134 -10.93 -11.97 -10.51
N THR A 135 -11.85 -11.32 -9.82
CA THR A 135 -11.68 -10.79 -8.46
C THR A 135 -12.13 -11.79 -7.41
N ALA A 136 -11.86 -11.51 -6.14
CA ALA A 136 -12.32 -12.33 -5.02
C ALA A 136 -13.86 -12.47 -4.99
N LEU A 137 -14.58 -11.45 -5.47
CA LEU A 137 -16.04 -11.45 -5.52
C LEU A 137 -16.59 -12.43 -6.55
N HIS A 138 -15.94 -12.56 -7.72
CA HIS A 138 -16.30 -13.55 -8.74
C HIS A 138 -16.25 -14.97 -8.17
N LEU A 139 -15.11 -15.34 -7.55
CA LEU A 139 -14.93 -16.68 -6.99
C LEU A 139 -15.87 -16.95 -5.80
N ALA A 140 -16.05 -15.99 -4.90
CA ALA A 140 -16.99 -16.16 -3.78
C ALA A 140 -18.45 -16.31 -4.25
N ALA A 141 -18.82 -15.59 -5.33
CA ALA A 141 -20.14 -15.68 -5.94
C ALA A 141 -20.36 -16.99 -6.71
N ALA A 142 -19.32 -17.50 -7.36
CA ALA A 142 -19.37 -18.79 -8.06
C ALA A 142 -19.54 -19.98 -7.10
N GLU A 143 -18.80 -19.96 -5.98
CA GLU A 143 -18.82 -21.06 -4.99
C GLU A 143 -20.02 -20.98 -4.02
N GLY A 144 -20.71 -19.84 -3.92
CA GLY A 144 -21.90 -19.71 -3.07
C GLY A 144 -21.62 -19.24 -1.64
N HIS A 145 -20.48 -18.58 -1.39
CA HIS A 145 -20.10 -18.17 -0.03
C HIS A 145 -20.68 -16.81 0.35
N GLU A 146 -21.91 -16.81 0.85
CA GLU A 146 -22.68 -15.61 1.24
C GLU A 146 -21.93 -14.69 2.21
N GLU A 147 -21.36 -15.24 3.29
CA GLU A 147 -20.63 -14.45 4.28
C GLU A 147 -19.41 -13.73 3.69
N CYS A 148 -18.72 -14.40 2.76
CA CYS A 148 -17.56 -13.81 2.06
C CYS A 148 -18.00 -12.71 1.10
N VAL A 149 -19.11 -12.92 0.36
CA VAL A 149 -19.69 -11.91 -0.52
C VAL A 149 -20.13 -10.68 0.28
N GLN A 150 -20.83 -10.85 1.39
CA GLN A 150 -21.25 -9.74 2.26
C GLN A 150 -20.04 -8.94 2.76
N PHE A 151 -18.99 -9.62 3.23
CA PHE A 151 -17.77 -8.95 3.68
C PHE A 151 -17.04 -8.19 2.57
N LEU A 152 -17.01 -8.73 1.35
CA LEU A 152 -16.38 -8.07 0.19
C LEU A 152 -17.17 -6.82 -0.24
N ILE A 153 -18.51 -6.87 -0.18
CA ILE A 153 -19.38 -5.70 -0.42
C ILE A 153 -19.13 -4.62 0.64
N GLU A 154 -19.04 -5.00 1.92
CA GLU A 154 -18.70 -4.07 3.02
C GLU A 154 -17.31 -3.45 2.83
N CYS A 155 -16.38 -4.17 2.23
CA CYS A 155 -15.04 -3.66 1.90
C CYS A 155 -15.02 -2.61 0.78
N GLY A 156 -16.14 -2.41 0.06
CA GLY A 156 -16.26 -1.45 -1.04
C GLY A 156 -15.62 -1.93 -2.35
N VAL A 157 -15.58 -3.25 -2.58
CA VAL A 157 -15.09 -3.82 -3.85
C VAL A 157 -16.08 -3.50 -4.97
N ASP A 158 -15.59 -3.20 -6.16
CA ASP A 158 -16.44 -2.96 -7.33
C ASP A 158 -17.17 -4.25 -7.72
N ILE A 159 -18.47 -4.12 -7.95
CA ILE A 159 -19.41 -5.23 -8.18
C ILE A 159 -19.62 -5.45 -9.67
N ASP A 160 -19.43 -4.41 -10.48
CA ASP A 160 -19.67 -4.45 -11.93
C ASP A 160 -18.40 -4.78 -12.73
N VAL A 161 -17.38 -5.35 -12.06
CA VAL A 161 -16.13 -5.81 -12.71
C VAL A 161 -16.45 -6.94 -13.67
N LYS A 162 -15.86 -6.88 -14.87
CA LYS A 162 -16.02 -7.90 -15.90
C LYS A 162 -14.77 -8.74 -16.01
N ASP A 163 -14.97 -10.05 -16.02
CA ASP A 163 -13.92 -11.01 -16.34
C ASP A 163 -13.52 -10.98 -17.82
N ARG A 164 -12.47 -11.74 -18.16
CA ARG A 164 -12.06 -12.02 -19.55
C ARG A 164 -13.21 -12.53 -20.44
N TRP A 165 -14.19 -13.23 -19.87
CA TRP A 165 -15.36 -13.72 -20.59
C TRP A 165 -16.52 -12.72 -20.64
N GLY A 166 -16.34 -11.49 -20.13
CA GLY A 166 -17.37 -10.46 -20.06
C GLY A 166 -18.47 -10.73 -19.02
N LYS A 167 -18.29 -11.75 -18.18
CA LYS A 167 -19.21 -12.09 -17.08
C LYS A 167 -18.95 -11.20 -15.88
N THR A 168 -20.02 -10.82 -15.19
CA THR A 168 -19.97 -10.14 -13.90
C THR A 168 -20.10 -11.17 -12.75
N PRO A 169 -19.77 -10.81 -11.49
CA PRO A 169 -19.98 -11.69 -10.34
C PRO A 169 -21.44 -12.13 -10.20
N LEU A 170 -22.39 -11.25 -10.57
CA LEU A 170 -23.82 -11.56 -10.61
C LEU A 170 -24.15 -12.62 -11.66
N ASP A 171 -23.53 -12.55 -12.83
CA ASP A 171 -23.73 -13.56 -13.87
C ASP A 171 -23.13 -14.91 -13.45
N GLU A 172 -21.98 -14.91 -12.76
CA GLU A 172 -21.42 -16.14 -12.20
C GLU A 172 -22.37 -16.76 -11.16
N ALA A 173 -22.88 -15.97 -10.21
CA ALA A 173 -23.87 -16.45 -9.24
C ALA A 173 -25.13 -17.04 -9.92
N LYS A 174 -25.60 -16.43 -11.00
CA LYS A 174 -26.72 -16.96 -11.82
C LYS A 174 -26.39 -18.27 -12.52
N THR A 175 -25.18 -18.40 -13.07
CA THR A 175 -24.78 -19.64 -13.76
C THR A 175 -24.71 -20.83 -12.81
N PHE A 176 -24.32 -20.61 -11.55
CA PHE A 176 -24.25 -21.66 -10.53
C PHE A 176 -25.53 -21.81 -9.71
N GLY A 177 -26.48 -20.87 -9.81
CA GLY A 177 -27.81 -20.97 -9.20
C GLY A 177 -27.91 -20.52 -7.74
N HIS A 178 -27.01 -19.64 -7.28
CA HIS A 178 -26.98 -19.18 -5.89
C HIS A 178 -27.96 -18.02 -5.64
N GLU A 179 -29.23 -18.34 -5.44
CA GLU A 179 -30.33 -17.35 -5.31
C GLU A 179 -30.10 -16.27 -4.25
N GLN A 180 -29.54 -16.64 -3.10
CA GLN A 180 -29.31 -15.70 -1.99
C GLN A 180 -28.28 -14.64 -2.36
N ILE A 181 -27.20 -15.03 -3.04
CA ILE A 181 -26.15 -14.12 -3.53
C ILE A 181 -26.69 -13.23 -4.65
N ILE A 182 -27.52 -13.78 -5.54
CA ILE A 182 -28.16 -13.01 -6.61
C ILE A 182 -29.01 -11.89 -6.03
N GLN A 183 -29.81 -12.18 -5.00
CA GLN A 183 -30.62 -11.17 -4.31
C GLN A 183 -29.73 -10.10 -3.66
N MET A 184 -28.67 -10.50 -2.94
CA MET A 184 -27.74 -9.56 -2.32
C MET A 184 -27.08 -8.64 -3.35
N LEU A 185 -26.51 -9.19 -4.42
CA LEU A 185 -25.82 -8.42 -5.45
C LEU A 185 -26.78 -7.52 -6.26
N SER A 186 -28.00 -8.00 -6.56
CA SER A 186 -29.03 -7.20 -7.23
C SER A 186 -29.43 -5.98 -6.41
N ASN A 187 -29.68 -6.18 -5.11
CA ASN A 187 -30.03 -5.10 -4.19
C ASN A 187 -28.94 -4.02 -4.13
N VAL A 188 -27.67 -4.43 -4.16
CA VAL A 188 -26.55 -3.48 -4.13
C VAL A 188 -26.38 -2.76 -5.48
N SER A 189 -26.57 -3.45 -6.60
CA SER A 189 -26.54 -2.85 -7.95
C SER A 189 -27.66 -1.82 -8.16
N GLU A 190 -28.87 -2.07 -7.63
CA GLU A 190 -29.95 -1.08 -7.66
C GLU A 190 -29.63 0.16 -6.81
N LYS A 191 -28.96 -0.06 -5.67
CA LYS A 191 -28.51 1.03 -4.80
C LYS A 191 -27.41 1.87 -5.45
N SER A 192 -26.48 1.28 -6.20
CA SER A 192 -25.46 2.05 -6.94
C SER A 192 -26.10 2.90 -8.05
N ARG A 193 -27.05 2.34 -8.81
CA ARG A 193 -27.77 3.08 -9.88
C ARG A 193 -28.63 4.25 -9.37
N SER A 194 -29.30 4.07 -8.23
CA SER A 194 -30.07 5.16 -7.61
C SER A 194 -29.17 6.29 -7.06
N ALA A 195 -27.96 5.95 -6.59
CA ALA A 195 -26.95 6.92 -6.16
C ALA A 195 -26.36 7.74 -7.34
N ASP A 196 -26.20 7.15 -8.53
CA ASP A 196 -25.74 7.90 -9.71
C ASP A 196 -26.80 8.87 -10.24
N SER A 197 -28.09 8.50 -10.21
CA SER A 197 -29.19 9.41 -10.60
C SER A 197 -29.34 10.64 -9.69
N THR A 198 -28.84 10.57 -8.45
CA THR A 198 -28.82 11.68 -7.50
C THR A 198 -27.54 12.50 -7.59
N ARG A 199 -26.41 11.90 -8.01
CA ARG A 199 -25.18 12.63 -8.35
C ARG A 199 -25.36 13.51 -9.58
N GLU A 200 -26.01 13.03 -10.64
CA GLU A 200 -26.25 13.84 -11.84
C GLU A 200 -27.16 15.07 -11.60
N LYS A 201 -28.09 15.00 -10.64
CA LYS A 201 -28.95 16.15 -10.26
C LYS A 201 -28.22 17.19 -9.39
N SER A 202 -27.10 16.83 -8.75
CA SER A 202 -26.32 17.76 -7.93
C SER A 202 -25.22 18.47 -8.72
N SER A 203 -24.72 17.86 -9.80
CA SER A 203 -23.81 18.52 -10.75
C SER A 203 -24.52 19.48 -11.71
N SER A 204 -25.82 19.29 -12.01
CA SER A 204 -26.60 20.25 -12.81
C SER A 204 -27.01 21.51 -12.03
N ASN A 205 -27.15 21.43 -10.70
CA ASN A 205 -27.55 22.55 -9.83
C ASN A 205 -26.38 23.51 -9.45
N SER A 206 -25.13 23.14 -9.71
CA SER A 206 -23.96 24.01 -9.46
C SER A 206 -23.60 24.88 -10.67
N SER A 207 -24.00 24.49 -11.88
CA SER A 207 -23.81 25.26 -13.13
C SER A 207 -24.73 26.48 -13.30
N GLU A 208 -25.85 26.56 -12.58
CA GLU A 208 -26.78 27.71 -12.69
C GLU A 208 -26.45 28.89 -11.77
N LYS A 209 -25.48 28.76 -10.84
CA LYS A 209 -25.14 29.84 -9.88
C LYS A 209 -24.01 30.78 -10.30
N HIS A 210 -23.46 30.65 -11.51
CA HIS A 210 -22.31 31.45 -11.96
C HIS A 210 -22.61 32.56 -13.00
N SER A 211 -23.87 32.84 -13.36
CA SER A 211 -24.20 33.81 -14.42
C SER A 211 -24.59 35.23 -13.95
N SER A 212 -24.32 35.62 -12.71
CA SER A 212 -24.67 36.97 -12.23
C SER A 212 -23.62 37.59 -11.31
N PHE A 213 -22.47 37.98 -11.87
CA PHE A 213 -21.63 39.03 -11.29
C PHE A 213 -21.19 40.02 -12.38
N ASN A 214 -21.92 41.13 -12.47
CA ASN A 214 -21.54 42.32 -13.25
C ASN A 214 -20.30 42.98 -12.61
N LEU A 215 -19.25 43.18 -13.41
CA LEU A 215 -18.10 44.02 -13.07
C LEU A 215 -18.38 45.47 -13.50
N PRO A 216 -18.12 46.49 -12.66
CA PRO A 216 -18.18 47.88 -13.08
C PRO A 216 -16.94 48.25 -13.91
N LYS A 217 -17.16 48.96 -15.02
CA LYS A 217 -16.12 49.58 -15.84
C LYS A 217 -15.53 50.77 -15.08
N ILE A 218 -14.21 50.78 -14.92
CA ILE A 218 -13.46 51.92 -14.39
C ILE A 218 -12.98 52.76 -15.59
N HIS A 219 -13.22 54.07 -15.53
CA HIS A 219 -12.69 55.09 -16.43
C HIS A 219 -11.24 55.43 -16.10
#